data_AF-A0A059KRL6-F1
#
_entry.id   AF-A0A059KRL6-F1
#
_cell.length_a   1.000
_cell.length_b   1.000
_cell.length_c   1.000
_cell.angle_alpha   90.00
_cell.angle_beta   90.00
_cell.angle_gamma   90.00
#
_symmetry.space_group_name_H-M   'P 1'
#
loop_
_entity.id
_entity.type
_entity.pdbx_description
1 polymer ?
#
loop_
_entity_poly.entity_id
_entity_poly.type
_entity_poly.pdbx_seq_one_letter_code
_entity_poly.pdbx_strand_id
1 'polypeptide(L)'
;MQLRSDSLTDGAAISARFAAGRPDEASIVTFSDNLSPHLAWSDLPAGTQSLVLICHDPDVPSRGDDVNQTDREVPADLPRVDFFHWVMVDLPPALGQIAEGEFSQGFTARGKAGPETLHGARHGLNDYTGWFAGNADMSGQYFGYDGPFPPFNDSLVHHYVFTLYALDLARCPVEGAFTGAQVREAIAGHVLGQAEITGSYTLNRRLGAGAGA
;
A
#
# COMPACT_ATOMS: atom_id res chain seq x y z
N MET A 1 -1.39 15.57 15.16
CA MET A 1 -2.35 14.71 14.44
C MET A 1 -2.20 13.28 14.84
N GLN A 2 -3.28 12.52 14.70
CA GLN A 2 -3.35 11.09 14.99
C GLN A 2 -3.92 10.36 13.79
N LEU A 3 -3.47 9.12 13.60
CA LEU A 3 -4.01 8.16 12.65
C LEU A 3 -4.37 6.89 13.44
N ARG A 4 -5.58 6.38 13.26
CA ARG A 4 -6.06 5.13 13.86
C ARG A 4 -6.70 4.24 12.80
N SER A 5 -6.82 2.96 13.11
CA SER A 5 -7.53 2.00 12.27
C SER A 5 -8.30 1.01 13.14
N ASP A 6 -9.48 0.59 12.67
CA ASP A 6 -10.21 -0.55 13.22
C ASP A 6 -9.86 -1.85 12.47
N SER A 7 -9.13 -1.72 11.34
CA SER A 7 -8.66 -2.82 10.48
C SER A 7 -7.19 -3.19 10.74
N LEU A 8 -6.38 -2.25 11.22
CA LEU A 8 -4.94 -2.37 11.44
C LEU A 8 -4.59 -2.05 12.89
N THR A 9 -3.60 -2.75 13.44
CA THR A 9 -2.96 -2.41 14.71
C THR A 9 -1.49 -2.15 14.43
N ASP A 10 -0.96 -1.02 14.91
CA ASP A 10 0.43 -0.64 14.67
C ASP A 10 1.40 -1.70 15.21
N GLY A 11 2.37 -2.08 14.37
CA GLY A 11 3.33 -3.14 14.63
C GLY A 11 2.79 -4.58 14.54
N ALA A 12 1.49 -4.78 14.25
CA ALA A 12 0.87 -6.10 14.19
C ALA A 12 0.79 -6.66 12.75
N ALA A 13 0.53 -7.96 12.66
CA ALA A 13 0.31 -8.62 11.37
C ALA A 13 -0.99 -8.13 10.70
N ILE A 14 -0.92 -7.84 9.40
CA ILE A 14 -2.07 -7.48 8.56
C ILE A 14 -2.88 -8.74 8.26
N SER A 15 -4.19 -8.66 8.46
CA SER A 15 -5.10 -9.76 8.08
C SER A 15 -5.09 -9.97 6.56
N ALA A 16 -5.10 -11.22 6.12
CA ALA A 16 -5.11 -11.58 4.71
C ALA A 16 -6.28 -10.97 3.91
N ARG A 17 -7.37 -10.55 4.57
CA ARG A 17 -8.47 -9.82 3.92
C ARG A 17 -8.06 -8.47 3.33
N PHE A 18 -7.03 -7.83 3.89
CA PHE A 18 -6.47 -6.57 3.38
C PHE A 18 -5.34 -6.82 2.37
N ALA A 19 -4.79 -8.03 2.34
CA ALA A 19 -3.73 -8.39 1.40
C ALA A 19 -4.26 -8.58 -0.03
N ALA A 20 -3.43 -8.32 -1.03
CA ALA A 20 -3.70 -8.70 -2.40
C ALA A 20 -3.53 -10.22 -2.59
N GLY A 21 -2.55 -10.81 -1.91
CA GLY A 21 -2.27 -12.26 -1.96
C GLY A 21 -2.43 -12.95 -0.60
N ARG A 22 -2.80 -14.22 -0.62
CA ARG A 22 -2.84 -15.11 0.56
C ARG A 22 -2.25 -16.49 0.23
N PRO A 23 -1.83 -17.28 1.23
CA PRO A 23 -1.43 -18.66 1.00
C PRO A 23 -2.57 -19.49 0.40
N ASP A 24 -2.21 -20.43 -0.49
CA ASP A 24 -3.12 -21.40 -1.10
C ASP A 24 -2.47 -22.78 -1.17
N GLU A 25 -3.22 -23.85 -0.92
CA GLU A 25 -2.65 -25.21 -0.94
C GLU A 25 -2.36 -25.72 -2.36
N ALA A 26 -3.17 -25.33 -3.35
CA ALA A 26 -3.05 -25.81 -4.73
C ALA A 26 -2.01 -25.04 -5.54
N SER A 27 -1.89 -23.72 -5.31
CA SER A 27 -0.99 -22.84 -6.09
C SER A 27 0.06 -22.12 -5.25
N ILE A 28 0.30 -22.53 -4.00
CA ILE A 28 1.18 -21.89 -2.99
C ILE A 28 0.62 -20.56 -2.48
N VAL A 29 0.20 -19.69 -3.41
CA VAL A 29 -0.46 -18.40 -3.18
C VAL A 29 -1.61 -18.18 -4.16
N THR A 30 -2.60 -17.39 -3.76
CA THR A 30 -3.72 -16.94 -4.60
C THR A 30 -4.13 -15.52 -4.23
N PHE A 31 -4.98 -14.88 -5.05
CA PHE A 31 -5.52 -13.56 -4.72
C PHE A 31 -6.46 -13.64 -3.50
N SER A 32 -6.40 -12.62 -2.67
CA SER A 32 -7.27 -12.46 -1.50
C SER A 32 -8.31 -11.36 -1.71
N ASP A 33 -9.03 -11.01 -0.65
CA ASP A 33 -10.14 -10.07 -0.69
C ASP A 33 -9.68 -8.65 -1.01
N ASN A 34 -8.39 -8.33 -0.77
CA ASN A 34 -7.75 -7.07 -1.15
C ASN A 34 -8.55 -5.84 -0.71
N LEU A 35 -9.13 -5.89 0.48
CA LEU A 35 -9.91 -4.77 1.02
C LEU A 35 -8.98 -3.62 1.39
N SER A 36 -9.33 -2.38 1.05
CA SER A 36 -8.63 -1.23 1.64
C SER A 36 -8.93 -1.17 3.15
N PRO A 37 -7.93 -0.98 4.03
CA PRO A 37 -8.19 -0.94 5.47
C PRO A 37 -8.96 0.33 5.86
N HIS A 38 -9.73 0.26 6.95
CA HIS A 38 -10.26 1.47 7.59
C HIS A 38 -9.12 2.36 8.07
N LEU A 39 -9.24 3.68 7.90
CA LEU A 39 -8.30 4.66 8.44
C LEU A 39 -9.07 5.89 8.92
N ALA A 40 -8.80 6.37 10.13
CA ALA A 40 -9.44 7.57 10.67
C ALA A 40 -8.39 8.49 11.30
N TRP A 41 -8.63 9.80 11.23
CA TRP A 41 -7.67 10.80 11.71
C TRP A 41 -8.33 11.88 12.55
N SER A 42 -7.54 12.46 13.45
CA SER A 42 -7.93 13.58 14.31
C SER A 42 -6.75 14.51 14.56
N ASP A 43 -7.04 15.65 15.19
CA ASP A 43 -6.04 16.62 15.66
C ASP A 43 -5.08 17.08 14.57
N LEU A 44 -5.64 17.33 13.37
CA LEU A 44 -4.88 17.86 12.23
C LEU A 44 -4.24 19.21 12.60
N PRO A 45 -3.00 19.49 12.16
CA PRO A 45 -2.35 20.78 12.43
C PRO A 45 -3.19 21.94 11.88
N ALA A 46 -3.12 23.09 12.56
CA ALA A 46 -3.74 24.31 12.05
C ALA A 46 -3.17 24.67 10.67
N GLY A 47 -4.04 25.10 9.75
CA GLY A 47 -3.66 25.42 8.36
C GLY A 47 -3.72 24.23 7.40
N THR A 48 -4.11 23.03 7.85
CA THR A 48 -4.31 21.88 6.95
C THR A 48 -5.41 22.18 5.93
N GLN A 49 -5.07 22.10 4.64
CA GLN A 49 -5.98 22.35 3.52
C GLN A 49 -6.36 21.06 2.76
N SER A 50 -5.45 20.09 2.68
CA SER A 50 -5.72 18.76 2.12
C SER A 50 -4.89 17.69 2.82
N LEU A 51 -5.22 16.42 2.59
CA LEU A 51 -4.48 15.27 3.07
C LEU A 51 -3.96 14.41 1.91
N VAL A 52 -2.83 13.76 2.15
CA VAL A 52 -2.25 12.74 1.27
C VAL A 52 -2.07 11.45 2.06
N LEU A 53 -2.51 10.33 1.50
CA LEU A 53 -2.30 8.98 2.05
C LEU A 53 -1.36 8.20 1.14
N ILE A 54 -0.31 7.64 1.73
CA ILE A 54 0.62 6.73 1.05
C ILE A 54 0.75 5.44 1.87
N CYS A 55 0.57 4.29 1.23
CA CYS A 55 1.02 3.00 1.73
C CYS A 55 2.24 2.57 0.93
N HIS A 56 3.37 2.33 1.58
CA HIS A 56 4.58 1.80 0.95
C HIS A 56 5.18 0.63 1.73
N ASP A 57 5.84 -0.26 1.01
CA ASP A 57 6.61 -1.39 1.51
C ASP A 57 8.09 -1.14 1.21
N PRO A 58 8.95 -0.89 2.22
CA PRO A 58 10.38 -0.65 2.02
C PRO A 58 11.20 -1.94 1.92
N ASP A 59 10.58 -3.12 2.06
CA ASP A 59 11.25 -4.42 2.19
C ASP A 59 11.29 -5.19 0.87
N VAL A 60 10.86 -4.60 -0.26
CA VAL A 60 10.77 -5.31 -1.54
C VAL A 60 12.16 -5.61 -2.11
N PRO A 61 12.43 -6.86 -2.54
CA PRO A 61 13.67 -7.23 -3.22
C PRO A 61 14.03 -6.30 -4.38
N SER A 62 15.22 -5.70 -4.37
CA SER A 62 15.71 -4.83 -5.46
C SER A 62 15.85 -5.52 -6.82
N ARG A 63 15.81 -6.86 -6.85
CA ARG A 63 15.82 -7.67 -8.08
C ARG A 63 14.85 -8.85 -7.95
N GLY A 64 14.20 -9.18 -9.07
CA GLY A 64 13.21 -10.26 -9.15
C GLY A 64 13.77 -11.63 -9.49
N ASP A 65 15.10 -11.80 -9.61
CA ASP A 65 15.70 -13.02 -10.17
C ASP A 65 15.37 -14.31 -9.40
N ASP A 66 15.08 -14.20 -8.09
CA ASP A 66 14.84 -15.33 -7.18
C ASP A 66 13.44 -15.33 -6.56
N VAL A 67 12.62 -14.31 -6.84
CA VAL A 67 11.29 -14.18 -6.22
C VAL A 67 10.33 -15.23 -6.76
N ASN A 68 9.47 -15.76 -5.89
CA ASN A 68 8.42 -16.72 -6.22
C ASN A 68 8.93 -18.03 -6.87
N GLN A 69 10.11 -18.51 -6.46
CA GLN A 69 10.69 -19.78 -6.90
C GLN A 69 10.65 -20.81 -5.77
N THR A 70 10.27 -22.04 -6.08
CA THR A 70 10.05 -23.10 -5.08
C THR A 70 11.35 -23.75 -4.58
N ASP A 71 12.43 -23.64 -5.35
CA ASP A 71 13.74 -24.19 -5.07
C ASP A 71 14.76 -23.12 -4.60
N ARG A 72 14.31 -21.89 -4.37
CA ARG A 72 15.15 -20.75 -3.93
C ARG A 72 14.53 -20.03 -2.74
N GLU A 73 15.38 -19.33 -1.97
CA GLU A 73 14.98 -18.40 -0.92
C GLU A 73 15.55 -17.02 -1.27
N VAL A 74 14.74 -15.96 -1.18
CA VAL A 74 15.25 -14.59 -1.35
C VAL A 74 16.01 -14.21 -0.08
N PRO A 75 17.31 -13.90 -0.17
CA PRO A 75 18.13 -13.75 1.03
C PRO A 75 17.89 -12.42 1.73
N ALA A 76 18.07 -12.42 3.05
CA ALA A 76 17.84 -11.26 3.90
C ALA A 76 18.77 -10.08 3.59
N ASP A 77 19.96 -10.34 3.06
CA ASP A 77 20.97 -9.34 2.71
C ASP A 77 20.81 -8.79 1.29
N LEU A 78 19.84 -9.28 0.51
CA LEU A 78 19.51 -8.66 -0.77
C LEU A 78 19.03 -7.22 -0.54
N PRO A 79 19.57 -6.21 -1.26
CA PRO A 79 19.13 -4.82 -1.10
C PRO A 79 17.63 -4.69 -1.33
N ARG A 80 16.97 -3.86 -0.52
CA ARG A 80 15.53 -3.61 -0.57
C ARG A 80 15.22 -2.25 -1.20
N VAL A 81 14.02 -2.11 -1.76
CA VAL A 81 13.51 -0.87 -2.38
C VAL A 81 12.08 -0.61 -1.96
N ASP A 82 11.65 0.65 -2.08
CA ASP A 82 10.25 1.03 -1.89
C ASP A 82 9.35 0.42 -2.97
N PHE A 83 8.18 -0.04 -2.55
CA PHE A 83 7.06 -0.41 -3.40
C PHE A 83 5.78 0.28 -2.89
N PHE A 84 5.16 1.11 -3.71
CA PHE A 84 3.95 1.84 -3.37
C PHE A 84 2.72 0.97 -3.61
N HIS A 85 1.95 0.73 -2.54
CA HIS A 85 0.72 -0.07 -2.53
C HIS A 85 -0.55 0.78 -2.62
N TRP A 86 -0.47 2.04 -2.19
CA TRP A 86 -1.58 2.98 -2.28
C TRP A 86 -1.04 4.40 -2.30
N VAL A 87 -1.47 5.19 -3.28
CA VAL A 87 -1.18 6.63 -3.36
C VAL A 87 -2.51 7.34 -3.56
N MET A 88 -2.83 8.27 -2.66
CA MET A 88 -4.06 9.07 -2.75
C MET A 88 -3.79 10.50 -2.30
N VAL A 89 -4.21 11.46 -3.12
CA VAL A 89 -4.02 12.90 -2.89
C VAL A 89 -5.35 13.63 -2.85
N ASP A 90 -5.30 14.86 -2.32
CA ASP A 90 -6.43 15.80 -2.24
C ASP A 90 -7.60 15.31 -1.39
N LEU A 91 -7.33 14.44 -0.42
CA LEU A 91 -8.35 13.94 0.47
C LEU A 91 -8.83 15.09 1.39
N PRO A 92 -10.15 15.36 1.49
CA PRO A 92 -10.66 16.46 2.28
C PRO A 92 -10.37 16.27 3.78
N PRO A 93 -9.80 17.26 4.48
CA PRO A 93 -9.51 17.14 5.92
C PRO A 93 -10.75 16.80 6.77
N ALA A 94 -11.91 17.36 6.36
CA ALA A 94 -13.19 17.21 7.04
C ALA A 94 -13.83 15.81 6.88
N LEU A 95 -13.31 14.96 5.98
CA LEU A 95 -13.84 13.60 5.79
C LEU A 95 -13.65 12.75 7.06
N GLY A 96 -12.54 12.93 7.77
CA GLY A 96 -12.26 12.33 9.09
C GLY A 96 -11.96 10.83 9.10
N GLN A 97 -12.43 10.07 8.11
CA GLN A 97 -12.16 8.64 7.98
C GLN A 97 -12.39 8.11 6.57
N ILE A 98 -11.85 6.92 6.32
CA ILE A 98 -12.10 6.05 5.18
C ILE A 98 -12.63 4.73 5.76
N ALA A 99 -13.75 4.25 5.22
CA ALA A 99 -14.32 2.98 5.64
C ALA A 99 -13.52 1.81 5.07
N GLU A 100 -13.56 0.68 5.78
CA GLU A 100 -12.99 -0.56 5.27
C GLU A 100 -13.65 -0.94 3.93
N GLY A 101 -12.84 -1.33 2.95
CA GLY A 101 -13.30 -1.73 1.63
C GLY A 101 -13.85 -0.58 0.76
N GLU A 102 -13.75 0.68 1.20
CA GLU A 102 -14.29 1.81 0.45
C GLU A 102 -13.60 2.03 -0.90
N PHE A 103 -12.28 1.81 -0.96
CA PHE A 103 -11.47 2.06 -2.16
C PHE A 103 -10.96 0.79 -2.84
N SER A 104 -11.12 -0.39 -2.22
CA SER A 104 -10.79 -1.67 -2.83
C SER A 104 -11.62 -2.80 -2.21
N GLN A 105 -12.18 -3.66 -3.06
CA GLN A 105 -12.97 -4.85 -2.68
C GLN A 105 -12.58 -6.08 -3.50
N GLY A 106 -11.30 -6.20 -3.82
CA GLY A 106 -10.78 -7.28 -4.65
C GLY A 106 -9.56 -6.85 -5.45
N PHE A 107 -8.78 -7.83 -5.90
CA PHE A 107 -7.71 -7.60 -6.85
C PHE A 107 -8.28 -7.56 -8.27
N THR A 108 -7.99 -6.51 -9.02
CA THR A 108 -8.51 -6.32 -10.39
C THR A 108 -7.39 -6.54 -11.40
N ALA A 109 -7.53 -7.55 -12.24
CA ALA A 109 -6.60 -7.76 -13.35
C ALA A 109 -6.56 -6.52 -14.25
N ARG A 110 -5.36 -6.10 -14.66
CA ARG A 110 -5.10 -4.87 -15.44
C ARG A 110 -5.36 -3.55 -14.68
N GLY A 111 -5.60 -3.62 -13.38
CA GLY A 111 -5.70 -2.48 -12.49
C GLY A 111 -7.09 -1.86 -12.36
N LYS A 112 -7.28 -1.08 -11.30
CA LYS A 112 -8.50 -0.30 -11.04
C LYS A 112 -8.46 1.03 -11.81
N ALA A 113 -9.62 1.64 -12.02
CA ALA A 113 -9.74 2.94 -12.67
C ALA A 113 -9.23 4.09 -11.79
N GLY A 114 -8.83 5.18 -12.43
CA GLY A 114 -8.40 6.43 -11.82
C GLY A 114 -8.04 7.47 -12.91
N PRO A 115 -7.47 8.62 -12.54
CA PRO A 115 -7.11 9.02 -11.17
C PRO A 115 -8.28 9.48 -10.31
N GLU A 116 -9.38 9.97 -10.89
CA GLU A 116 -10.54 10.48 -10.15
C GLU A 116 -11.21 9.39 -9.31
N THR A 117 -11.56 9.74 -8.07
CA THR A 117 -12.19 8.80 -7.13
C THR A 117 -13.18 9.51 -6.20
N LEU A 118 -13.65 8.81 -5.18
CA LEU A 118 -14.56 9.30 -4.17
C LEU A 118 -14.03 10.55 -3.46
N HIS A 119 -14.96 11.32 -2.88
CA HIS A 119 -14.67 12.51 -2.06
C HIS A 119 -13.86 13.62 -2.74
N GLY A 120 -13.79 13.60 -4.09
CA GLY A 120 -12.98 14.56 -4.85
C GLY A 120 -11.47 14.34 -4.74
N ALA A 121 -11.05 13.21 -4.17
CA ALA A 121 -9.66 12.80 -4.12
C ALA A 121 -9.19 12.23 -5.46
N ARG A 122 -7.88 12.01 -5.60
CA ARG A 122 -7.26 11.37 -6.76
C ARG A 122 -6.33 10.24 -6.35
N HIS A 123 -6.42 9.09 -6.99
CA HIS A 123 -5.44 8.01 -6.84
C HIS A 123 -4.24 8.22 -7.76
N GLY A 124 -3.06 7.93 -7.24
CA GLY A 124 -1.87 7.68 -8.05
C GLY A 124 -1.79 6.23 -8.50
N LEU A 125 -0.82 5.97 -9.38
CA LEU A 125 -0.40 4.62 -9.74
C LEU A 125 0.32 3.98 -8.55
N ASN A 126 -0.04 2.73 -8.26
CA ASN A 126 0.72 1.83 -7.41
C ASN A 126 1.71 1.01 -8.26
N ASP A 127 2.69 0.39 -7.61
CA ASP A 127 3.81 -0.25 -8.30
C ASP A 127 3.49 -1.62 -8.89
N TYR A 128 2.27 -2.15 -8.69
CA TYR A 128 1.80 -3.30 -9.47
C TYR A 128 1.71 -2.97 -10.97
N THR A 129 1.60 -1.68 -11.33
CA THR A 129 1.76 -1.18 -12.71
C THR A 129 3.09 -1.60 -13.32
N GLY A 130 4.19 -1.43 -12.58
CA GLY A 130 5.53 -1.83 -13.03
C GLY A 130 5.71 -3.35 -12.95
N TRP A 131 5.26 -3.96 -11.86
CA TRP A 131 5.39 -5.41 -11.61
C TRP A 131 4.72 -6.26 -12.71
N PHE A 132 3.51 -5.90 -13.13
CA PHE A 132 2.76 -6.65 -14.13
C PHE A 132 2.98 -6.21 -15.58
N ALA A 133 3.88 -5.25 -15.85
CA ALA A 133 4.09 -4.70 -17.18
C ALA A 133 4.44 -5.77 -18.24
N GLY A 134 5.18 -6.82 -17.83
CA GLY A 134 5.56 -7.94 -18.71
C GLY A 134 4.56 -9.09 -18.81
N ASN A 135 3.46 -9.05 -18.05
CA ASN A 135 2.44 -10.11 -18.03
C ASN A 135 1.24 -9.69 -18.89
N ALA A 136 0.97 -10.38 -20.00
CA ALA A 136 -0.07 -9.99 -20.95
C ALA A 136 -1.50 -9.95 -20.38
N ASP A 137 -1.78 -10.78 -19.37
CA ASP A 137 -3.09 -10.87 -18.74
C ASP A 137 -3.27 -9.82 -17.64
N MET A 138 -2.17 -9.37 -17.06
CA MET A 138 -2.14 -8.45 -15.92
C MET A 138 -1.68 -7.05 -16.28
N SER A 139 -1.07 -6.82 -17.45
CA SER A 139 -0.54 -5.51 -17.82
C SER A 139 -1.66 -4.47 -17.90
N GLY A 140 -1.40 -3.31 -17.27
CA GLY A 140 -2.35 -2.22 -17.13
C GLY A 140 -1.86 -1.16 -16.14
N GLN A 141 -2.68 -0.14 -15.92
CA GLN A 141 -2.42 0.92 -14.94
C GLN A 141 -3.18 0.61 -13.65
N TYR A 142 -2.46 0.46 -12.55
CA TYR A 142 -3.02 0.09 -11.26
C TYR A 142 -3.19 1.34 -10.40
N PHE A 143 -4.39 1.89 -10.37
CA PHE A 143 -4.72 2.99 -9.47
C PHE A 143 -5.20 2.48 -8.11
N GLY A 144 -4.84 3.22 -7.07
CA GLY A 144 -5.36 3.02 -5.73
C GLY A 144 -4.79 1.84 -4.97
N TYR A 145 -5.56 1.32 -4.02
CA TYR A 145 -5.06 0.31 -3.08
C TYR A 145 -4.98 -1.06 -3.75
N ASP A 146 -3.79 -1.65 -3.76
CA ASP A 146 -3.59 -3.09 -3.86
C ASP A 146 -2.65 -3.50 -2.75
N GLY A 147 -3.12 -4.38 -1.85
CA GLY A 147 -2.47 -4.68 -0.60
C GLY A 147 -1.22 -5.58 -0.71
N PRO A 148 -0.73 -6.06 0.43
CA PRO A 148 0.40 -6.98 0.52
C PRO A 148 0.33 -8.17 -0.44
N PHE A 149 1.41 -8.43 -1.18
CA PHE A 149 1.65 -9.68 -1.92
C PHE A 149 3.16 -9.99 -2.00
N PRO A 150 3.86 -10.11 -0.85
CA PRO A 150 5.29 -10.34 -0.83
C PRO A 150 5.63 -11.72 -1.43
N PRO A 151 6.86 -11.95 -1.93
CA PRO A 151 7.25 -13.25 -2.45
C PRO A 151 7.07 -14.35 -1.39
N PHE A 152 6.50 -15.50 -1.79
CA PHE A 152 6.24 -16.60 -0.83
C PHE A 152 7.53 -17.23 -0.29
N ASN A 153 8.67 -16.96 -0.94
CA ASN A 153 9.98 -17.47 -0.61
C ASN A 153 10.93 -16.38 -0.08
N ASP A 154 10.42 -15.20 0.31
CA ASP A 154 11.24 -14.20 0.97
C ASP A 154 11.57 -14.62 2.41
N SER A 155 12.84 -14.51 2.79
CA SER A 155 13.30 -14.79 4.16
C SER A 155 12.94 -13.68 5.15
N LEU A 156 12.47 -12.52 4.68
CA LEU A 156 11.99 -11.42 5.50
C LEU A 156 10.46 -11.36 5.60
N VAL A 157 9.99 -10.83 6.72
CA VAL A 157 8.61 -10.32 6.85
C VAL A 157 8.63 -8.88 6.34
N HIS A 158 7.68 -8.54 5.46
CA HIS A 158 7.57 -7.20 4.89
C HIS A 158 6.71 -6.30 5.80
N HIS A 159 7.02 -5.00 5.79
CA HIS A 159 6.30 -3.96 6.52
C HIS A 159 5.57 -3.04 5.53
N TYR A 160 4.34 -2.69 5.86
CA TYR A 160 3.50 -1.82 5.05
C TYR A 160 3.18 -0.59 5.87
N VAL A 161 3.81 0.52 5.52
CA VAL A 161 3.73 1.79 6.26
C VAL A 161 2.68 2.68 5.59
N PHE A 162 1.57 2.86 6.29
CA PHE A 162 0.50 3.79 5.91
C PHE A 162 0.78 5.14 6.56
N THR A 163 1.22 6.12 5.76
CA THR A 163 1.47 7.49 6.21
C THR A 163 0.37 8.43 5.72
N LEU A 164 -0.25 9.15 6.64
CA LEU A 164 -1.16 10.26 6.34
C LEU A 164 -0.43 11.59 6.56
N TYR A 165 -0.30 12.38 5.50
CA TYR A 165 0.30 13.71 5.53
C TYR A 165 -0.78 14.79 5.54
N ALA A 166 -0.63 15.79 6.40
CA ALA A 166 -1.45 16.99 6.41
C ALA A 166 -0.69 18.13 5.72
N LEU A 167 -1.30 18.72 4.68
CA LEU A 167 -0.62 19.70 3.82
C LEU A 167 -1.20 21.10 3.96
N ASP A 168 -0.36 22.12 3.76
CA ASP A 168 -0.77 23.52 3.58
C ASP A 168 -1.22 23.82 2.14
N LEU A 169 -1.32 22.81 1.28
CA LEU A 169 -1.80 22.91 -0.09
C LEU A 169 -3.26 22.45 -0.16
N ALA A 170 -4.11 23.21 -0.85
CA ALA A 170 -5.49 22.79 -1.14
C ALA A 170 -5.54 21.65 -2.17
N ARG A 171 -4.52 21.54 -3.02
CA ARG A 171 -4.39 20.51 -4.06
C ARG A 171 -2.93 20.16 -4.29
N CYS A 172 -2.62 18.87 -4.28
CA CYS A 172 -1.29 18.33 -4.56
C CYS A 172 -0.88 18.64 -6.01
N PRO A 173 0.33 19.17 -6.26
CA PRO A 173 0.76 19.65 -7.57
C PRO A 173 1.28 18.51 -8.45
N VAL A 174 0.45 17.48 -8.62
CA VAL A 174 0.63 16.35 -9.54
C VAL A 174 -0.57 16.31 -10.50
N GLU A 175 -0.38 15.81 -11.71
CA GLU A 175 -1.43 15.74 -12.75
C GLU A 175 -1.35 14.42 -13.52
N GLY A 176 -2.46 14.04 -14.16
CA GLY A 176 -2.54 12.81 -14.96
C GLY A 176 -2.29 11.56 -14.13
N ALA A 177 -1.48 10.64 -14.67
CA ALA A 177 -1.00 9.48 -13.93
C ALA A 177 0.31 9.82 -13.21
N PHE A 178 0.32 9.69 -11.88
CA PHE A 178 1.45 10.04 -11.03
C PHE A 178 1.79 8.92 -10.04
N THR A 179 3.04 8.88 -9.57
CA THR A 179 3.54 7.84 -8.66
C THR A 179 3.70 8.35 -7.22
N GLY A 180 3.86 7.42 -6.27
CA GLY A 180 4.12 7.78 -4.86
C GLY A 180 5.40 8.60 -4.68
N ALA A 181 6.45 8.31 -5.45
CA ALA A 181 7.69 9.07 -5.45
C ALA A 181 7.48 10.53 -5.90
N GLN A 182 6.72 10.74 -6.98
CA GLN A 182 6.38 12.08 -7.47
C GLN A 182 5.52 12.84 -6.45
N VAL A 183 4.59 12.16 -5.77
CA VAL A 183 3.80 12.79 -4.70
C VAL A 183 4.69 13.20 -3.54
N ARG A 184 5.61 12.35 -3.07
CA ARG A 184 6.55 12.69 -1.99
C ARG A 184 7.41 13.91 -2.34
N GLU A 185 7.90 13.99 -3.57
CA GLU A 185 8.63 15.16 -4.06
C GLU A 185 7.74 16.41 -4.11
N ALA A 186 6.53 16.28 -4.66
CA ALA A 186 5.57 17.37 -4.84
C ALA A 186 5.08 18.00 -3.52
N ILE A 187 5.01 17.22 -2.43
CA ILE A 187 4.57 17.69 -1.11
C ILE A 187 5.74 18.11 -0.22
N ALA A 188 7.00 17.94 -0.66
CA ALA A 188 8.16 18.31 0.12
C ALA A 188 8.14 19.82 0.43
N GLY A 189 8.30 20.16 1.71
CA GLY A 189 8.19 21.55 2.19
C GLY A 189 6.76 22.03 2.49
N HIS A 190 5.74 21.24 2.17
CA HIS A 190 4.32 21.56 2.38
C HIS A 190 3.65 20.73 3.49
N VAL A 191 4.38 19.80 4.10
CA VAL A 191 3.88 18.93 5.17
C VAL A 191 3.85 19.69 6.50
N LEU A 192 2.64 19.91 7.04
CA LEU A 192 2.42 20.50 8.36
C LEU A 192 2.51 19.47 9.50
N GLY A 193 2.26 18.20 9.16
CA GLY A 193 2.36 17.07 10.08
C GLY A 193 2.09 15.75 9.36
N GLN A 194 2.47 14.66 10.00
CA GLN A 194 2.17 13.31 9.53
C GLN A 194 1.86 12.37 10.71
N ALA A 195 1.18 11.27 10.42
CA ALA A 195 1.00 10.15 11.34
C ALA A 195 1.02 8.83 10.55
N GLU A 196 1.43 7.75 11.22
CA GLU A 196 1.71 6.47 10.58
C GLU A 196 1.05 5.31 11.33
N ILE A 197 0.72 4.26 10.58
CA ILE A 197 0.45 2.91 11.09
C ILE A 197 1.27 1.95 10.23
N THR A 198 2.04 1.08 10.86
CA THR A 198 2.80 0.04 10.17
C THR A 198 2.19 -1.31 10.49
N GLY A 199 1.87 -2.11 9.47
CA GLY A 199 1.52 -3.52 9.64
C GLY A 199 2.51 -4.43 8.95
N SER A 200 2.61 -5.69 9.38
CA SER A 200 3.52 -6.67 8.78
C SER A 200 2.78 -7.76 8.00
N TYR A 201 3.33 -8.27 6.91
CA TYR A 201 2.77 -9.43 6.20
C TYR A 201 3.85 -10.30 5.59
N THR A 202 3.58 -11.60 5.49
CA THR A 202 4.45 -12.56 4.81
C THR A 202 3.61 -13.68 4.21
N LEU A 203 4.07 -14.18 3.05
CA LEU A 203 3.54 -15.39 2.43
C LEU A 203 4.47 -16.59 2.65
N ASN A 204 5.62 -16.38 3.30
CA ASN A 204 6.51 -17.45 3.69
C ASN A 204 5.98 -18.18 4.92
N ARG A 205 5.52 -19.42 4.70
CA ARG A 205 4.91 -20.26 5.74
C ARG A 205 5.84 -20.55 6.92
N ARG A 206 7.16 -20.51 6.71
CA ARG A 206 8.15 -20.68 7.80
C ARG A 206 8.10 -19.52 8.80
N LEU A 207 7.85 -18.31 8.32
CA LEU A 207 7.84 -17.10 9.15
C LEU A 207 6.48 -16.91 9.84
N GLY A 208 5.38 -17.30 9.18
CA GLY A 208 4.02 -17.18 9.74
C GLY A 208 3.72 -18.13 10.91
N ALA A 209 4.41 -19.28 11.01
CA ALA A 209 4.15 -20.29 12.04
C ALA A 209 4.75 -19.95 13.43
N GLY A 210 5.53 -18.87 13.56
CA GLY A 210 6.20 -18.47 14.80
C GLY A 210 5.47 -17.41 15.65
N ALA A 211 4.36 -16.84 15.15
CA ALA A 211 3.66 -15.73 15.81
C ALA A 211 2.46 -16.17 16.69
N GLY A 212 2.32 -17.47 16.97
CA GLY A 212 1.14 -18.02 17.66
C GLY A 212 1.40 -19.28 18.48
N ALA A 213 2.54 -19.36 19.17
CA ALA A 213 2.82 -20.39 20.19
C ALA A 213 3.20 -19.74 21.52
#